data_AF-A0A0A9AGD9-F1
#
_entry.id   AF-A0A0A9AGD9-F1
#
_cell.length_a   1.000
_cell.length_b   1.000
_cell.length_c   1.000
_cell.angle_alpha   90.00
_cell.angle_beta   90.00
_cell.angle_gamma   90.00
#
_symmetry.space_group_name_H-M   'P 1'
#
loop_
_entity.id
_entity.type
_entity.pdbx_description
1 polymer ?
#
loop_
_entity_poly.entity_id
_entity_poly.type
_entity_poly.pdbx_seq_one_letter_code
_entity_poly.pdbx_strand_id
1 'polypeptide(L)'
;MHIEKNVYENIYGTLLGLEGKSKDNLHARQDLQEMNIRPELHPQKKTSNKFYLPPASYTMSKKEKQQFCKVLHDIRVPDGHARENLWLEKS
;
A
#
# COMPACT_ATOMS: atom_id res chain seq x y z
N MET A 1 -0.41 17.38 -11.83
CA MET A 1 -0.97 16.03 -11.61
C MET A 1 0.05 15.15 -10.87
N HIS A 2 0.30 15.46 -9.59
CA HIS A 2 1.22 14.69 -8.71
C HIS A 2 0.48 13.88 -7.63
N ILE A 3 -0.78 14.24 -7.36
CA ILE A 3 -1.59 13.65 -6.28
C ILE A 3 -2.10 12.26 -6.70
N GLU A 4 -2.58 12.10 -7.93
CA GLU A 4 -3.11 10.82 -8.43
C GLU A 4 -2.05 9.71 -8.47
N LYS A 5 -0.86 9.99 -9.03
CA LYS A 5 0.27 9.04 -9.04
C LYS A 5 0.63 8.56 -7.63
N ASN A 6 0.55 9.46 -6.65
CA ASN A 6 0.86 9.18 -5.25
C ASN A 6 -0.20 8.27 -4.60
N VAL A 7 -1.49 8.45 -4.92
CA VAL A 7 -2.56 7.60 -4.37
C VAL A 7 -2.41 6.16 -4.83
N TYR A 8 -2.20 5.92 -6.13
CA TYR A 8 -2.00 4.57 -6.66
C TYR A 8 -0.75 3.90 -6.06
N GLU A 9 0.39 4.60 -6.07
CA GLU A 9 1.63 4.07 -5.51
C GLU A 9 1.52 3.73 -4.02
N ASN A 10 0.81 4.57 -3.24
CA ASN A 10 0.55 4.29 -1.83
C ASN A 10 -0.36 3.07 -1.63
N ILE A 11 -1.39 2.89 -2.46
CA ILE A 11 -2.29 1.72 -2.37
C ILE A 11 -1.51 0.44 -2.65
N TYR A 12 -0.77 0.38 -3.75
CA TYR A 12 0.06 -0.78 -4.07
C TYR A 12 1.16 -1.00 -3.02
N GLY A 13 1.80 0.08 -2.55
CA GLY A 13 2.82 0.03 -1.51
C GLY A 13 2.29 -0.52 -0.19
N THR A 14 1.06 -0.17 0.18
CA THR A 14 0.39 -0.63 1.40
C THR A 14 -0.05 -2.09 1.28
N LEU A 15 -0.71 -2.47 0.18
CA LEU A 15 -1.20 -3.84 -0.05
C LEU A 15 -0.04 -4.85 -0.15
N LEU A 16 1.01 -4.46 -0.89
CA LEU A 16 2.19 -5.31 -1.11
C LEU A 16 3.24 -5.16 -0.01
N GLY A 17 3.03 -4.30 0.99
CA GLY A 17 4.00 -4.04 2.06
C GLY A 17 5.39 -3.67 1.54
N LEU A 18 5.44 -2.78 0.54
CA LEU A 18 6.68 -2.30 -0.05
C LEU A 18 7.30 -1.22 0.84
N GLU A 19 8.55 -1.44 1.24
CA GLU A 19 9.30 -0.47 2.04
C GLU A 19 9.45 0.86 1.29
N GLY A 20 9.19 1.97 1.98
CA GLY A 20 9.27 3.32 1.42
C GLY A 20 8.10 3.76 0.52
N LYS A 21 7.17 2.86 0.17
CA LYS A 21 5.98 3.19 -0.65
C LYS A 21 4.66 3.13 0.10
N SER A 22 4.64 2.55 1.29
CA SER A 22 3.46 2.53 2.16
C SER A 22 3.38 3.81 3.00
N LYS A 23 2.17 4.34 3.18
CA LYS A 23 1.88 5.39 4.19
C LYS A 23 1.60 4.81 5.58
N ASP A 24 1.50 3.49 5.71
CA ASP A 24 1.49 2.81 7.00
C ASP A 24 2.90 2.81 7.60
N ASN A 25 3.23 3.87 8.33
CA ASN A 25 4.51 4.07 9.00
C ASN A 25 4.33 4.26 10.51
N LEU A 26 5.44 4.31 11.26
CA LEU A 26 5.39 4.44 12.72
C LEU A 26 4.59 5.67 13.18
N HIS A 27 4.76 6.82 12.52
CA HIS A 27 4.05 8.06 12.86
C HIS A 27 2.55 7.91 12.65
N ALA A 28 2.11 7.41 11.49
CA ALA A 28 0.71 7.16 11.21
C ALA A 28 0.07 6.24 12.27
N ARG A 29 0.82 5.25 12.76
CA ARG A 29 0.35 4.34 13.81
C ARG A 29 0.34 4.96 15.21
N GLN A 30 1.24 5.91 15.48
CA GLN A 30 1.18 6.74 16.69
C GLN A 30 -0.04 7.64 16.66
N ASP A 31 -0.35 8.25 15.51
CA ASP A 31 -1.57 9.05 15.34
C ASP A 31 -2.83 8.21 15.60
N LEU A 32 -2.89 6.95 15.11
CA LEU A 32 -3.97 6.02 15.43
C LEU A 32 -4.10 5.75 16.93
N GLN A 33 -2.97 5.65 17.63
CA GLN A 33 -2.92 5.47 19.08
C GLN A 33 -3.42 6.72 19.82
N GLU A 34 -2.98 7.91 19.42
CA GLU A 34 -3.42 9.19 19.99
C GLU A 34 -4.92 9.42 19.79
N MET A 35 -5.45 9.02 18.63
CA MET A 35 -6.89 9.08 18.32
C MET A 35 -7.70 7.94 18.99
N ASN A 36 -7.07 6.99 19.68
CA ASN A 36 -7.71 5.82 20.30
C ASN A 36 -8.54 4.96 19.33
N ILE A 37 -8.11 4.85 18.07
CA ILE A 37 -8.75 4.03 17.05
C ILE A 37 -7.85 2.88 16.62
N ARG A 38 -8.43 1.76 16.19
CA ARG A 38 -7.71 0.57 15.69
C ARG A 38 -6.59 0.08 16.63
N PRO A 39 -6.92 -0.28 17.89
CA PRO A 39 -5.94 -0.71 18.89
C PRO A 39 -5.06 -1.89 18.44
N GLU A 40 -5.56 -2.73 17.53
CA GLU A 40 -4.82 -3.84 16.92
C GLU A 40 -3.61 -3.40 16.09
N LEU A 41 -3.57 -2.14 15.64
CA LEU A 41 -2.46 -1.59 14.84
C LEU A 41 -1.46 -0.78 15.67
N HIS A 42 -1.75 -0.51 16.95
CA HIS A 42 -0.92 0.38 17.77
C HIS A 42 0.53 -0.11 17.87
N PRO A 43 1.53 0.80 17.82
CA PRO A 43 2.93 0.43 17.95
C PRO A 43 3.23 -0.20 19.32
N GLN A 44 3.93 -1.33 19.32
CA GLN A 44 4.36 -2.00 20.54
C GLN A 44 5.83 -1.68 20.81
N LYS A 45 6.12 -1.08 21.97
CA LYS A 45 7.50 -0.85 22.42
C LYS A 45 8.13 -2.19 22.84
N LYS A 46 9.22 -2.59 22.17
CA LYS A 46 10.08 -3.71 22.62
C LYS A 46 11.17 -3.19 23.56
N THR A 47 11.72 -4.09 24.37
CA THR A 47 12.76 -3.84 25.39
C THR A 47 14.01 -3.14 24.83
N SER A 48 14.27 -3.24 23.53
CA SER A 48 15.47 -2.69 22.88
C SER A 48 15.27 -1.33 22.20
N ASN A 49 14.35 -0.48 22.68
CA ASN A 49 14.02 0.81 22.06
C ASN A 49 13.52 0.71 20.60
N LYS A 50 13.15 -0.49 20.15
CA LYS A 50 12.60 -0.75 18.83
C LYS A 50 11.08 -0.82 18.91
N PHE A 51 10.40 -0.17 17.99
CA PHE A 51 8.96 -0.30 17.83
C PHE A 51 8.65 -1.51 16.95
N TYR A 52 7.77 -2.37 17.43
CA TYR A 52 7.16 -3.41 16.63
C TYR A 52 5.80 -2.92 16.15
N LEU A 53 5.61 -2.95 14.84
CA LEU A 53 4.35 -2.59 14.18
C LEU A 53 3.62 -3.90 13.87
N PRO A 54 2.47 -4.18 14.51
CA PRO A 54 1.67 -5.36 14.19
C PRO A 54 1.32 -5.42 12.70
N PRO A 55 1.35 -6.58 12.03
CA PRO A 55 0.90 -6.65 10.64
C PRO A 55 -0.56 -6.23 10.55
N ALA A 56 -0.88 -5.33 9.62
CA ALA A 56 -2.27 -4.94 9.42
C ALA A 56 -3.04 -6.03 8.69
N SER A 57 -4.35 -6.13 8.91
CA SER A 57 -5.24 -7.17 8.34
C SER A 57 -5.28 -7.20 6.81
N TYR A 58 -4.88 -6.10 6.16
CA TYR A 58 -4.78 -5.98 4.70
C TYR A 58 -3.39 -6.35 4.15
N THR A 59 -2.43 -6.74 5.02
CA THR A 59 -1.08 -7.09 4.59
C THR A 59 -1.10 -8.48 3.97
N MET A 60 -0.78 -8.57 2.68
CA MET A 60 -0.71 -9.86 2.00
C MET A 60 0.53 -10.66 2.42
N SER A 61 0.36 -11.95 2.66
CA SER A 61 1.45 -12.91 2.75
C SER A 61 2.19 -13.06 1.41
N LYS A 62 3.37 -13.67 1.42
CA LYS A 62 4.14 -13.88 0.17
C LYS A 62 3.35 -14.66 -0.89
N LYS A 63 2.55 -15.65 -0.47
CA LYS A 63 1.71 -16.44 -1.38
C LYS A 63 0.57 -15.59 -1.97
N GLU A 64 -0.08 -14.77 -1.15
CA GLU A 64 -1.14 -13.87 -1.60
C GLU A 64 -0.62 -12.79 -2.54
N LYS A 65 0.57 -12.23 -2.28
CA LYS A 65 1.23 -11.29 -3.20
C LYS A 65 1.46 -11.93 -4.58
N GLN A 66 1.95 -13.17 -4.61
CA GLN A 66 2.14 -13.89 -5.88
C GLN A 66 0.82 -14.13 -6.61
N GLN A 67 -0.22 -14.52 -5.89
CA GLN A 67 -1.54 -14.74 -6.49
C GLN A 67 -2.14 -13.43 -7.02
N PHE A 68 -2.02 -12.34 -6.26
CA PHE A 68 -2.48 -11.02 -6.65
C PHE A 68 -1.76 -10.52 -7.91
N CYS A 69 -0.42 -10.67 -7.99
CA CYS A 69 0.33 -10.32 -9.20
C CYS A 69 -0.05 -11.19 -10.41
N LYS A 70 -0.35 -12.48 -10.22
CA LYS A 70 -0.87 -13.34 -11.31
C LYS A 70 -2.21 -12.84 -11.82
N VAL A 71 -3.14 -12.54 -10.92
CA VAL A 71 -4.46 -11.99 -11.30
C VAL A 71 -4.30 -10.67 -12.05
N LEU A 72 -3.42 -9.78 -11.61
CA LEU A 72 -3.13 -8.52 -12.31
C LEU A 72 -2.48 -8.72 -13.68
N HIS A 73 -1.65 -9.77 -13.84
CA HIS A 73 -1.06 -10.11 -15.13
C HIS A 73 -2.10 -10.70 -16.08
N ASP A 74 -2.98 -11.55 -15.56
CA ASP A 74 -3.95 -12.31 -16.35
C ASP A 74 -5.25 -11.53 -16.61
N ILE A 75 -5.40 -10.33 -16.03
CA ILE A 75 -6.57 -9.49 -16.24
C ILE A 75 -6.63 -9.01 -17.70
N ARG A 76 -7.54 -9.59 -18.47
CA ARG A 76 -7.95 -9.00 -19.75
C ARG A 76 -8.96 -7.91 -19.49
N VAL A 77 -8.52 -6.66 -19.55
CA VAL A 77 -9.43 -5.52 -19.61
C VAL A 77 -10.13 -5.52 -20.98
N PRO A 78 -11.44 -5.28 -21.06
CA PRO A 78 -12.11 -5.03 -22.34
C PRO A 78 -11.42 -3.87 -23.05
N ASP A 79 -11.17 -4.02 -24.35
CA ASP A 79 -10.49 -3.01 -25.18
C ASP A 79 -11.15 -1.63 -24.98
N GLY A 80 -10.48 -0.77 -24.20
CA GLY A 80 -10.97 0.57 -23.91
C GLY A 80 -10.80 1.09 -22.47
N HIS A 81 -10.42 0.26 -21.49
CA HIS A 81 -10.28 0.70 -20.08
C HIS A 81 -8.84 0.77 -19.54
N ALA A 82 -7.83 0.36 -20.30
CA ALA A 82 -6.43 0.68 -20.01
C ALA A 82 -5.91 1.70 -21.04
N ARG A 83 -6.18 2.99 -20.82
CA ARG A 83 -5.52 4.07 -21.55
C ARG A 83 -4.57 4.79 -20.62
N GLU A 84 -3.29 4.42 -20.68
CA GLU A 84 -2.20 5.30 -20.24
C GLU A 84 -1.64 5.99 -21.49
N ASN A 85 -1.87 7.30 -21.56
CA ASN A 85 -1.10 8.33 -22.30
C ASN A 85 -0.72 8.06 -23.78
N LEU A 86 -1.65 8.33 -24.70
CA LEU A 86 -1.38 8.59 -26.12
C LEU A 86 -1.80 10.04 -26.45
N TRP A 87 -1.12 11.02 -25.87
CA TRP A 87 -1.33 12.45 -26.18
C TRP A 87 -0.04 13.26 -26.38
N LEU A 88 1.12 12.63 -26.57
CA LEU A 88 2.37 13.36 -26.86
C LEU A 88 3.11 12.82 -28.09
N GLU A 89 2.39 12.48 -29.16
CA GLU A 89 3.07 12.20 -30.44
C GLU A 89 2.41 12.77 -31.69
N LYS A 90 1.37 13.61 -31.55
CA LYS A 90 0.85 14.40 -32.68
C LYS A 90 0.33 15.76 -32.22
N SER A 91 1.23 16.74 -32.13
CA SER A 91 0.95 18.13 -32.54
C SER A 91 2.23 18.88 -32.86
#